data_AF-A0A8M8USW9-F1
#
_entry.id   AF-A0A8M8USW9-F1
#
_cell.length_a   1.000
_cell.length_b   1.000
_cell.length_c   1.000
_cell.angle_alpha   90.00
_cell.angle_beta   90.00
_cell.angle_gamma   90.00
#
_symmetry.space_group_name_H-M   'P 1'
#
loop_
_entity.id
_entity.type
_entity.pdbx_description
1 polymer ?
#
loop_
_entity_poly.entity_id
_entity_poly.type
_entity_poly.pdbx_seq_one_letter_code
_entity_poly.pdbx_strand_id
1 'polypeptide(L)'
;MQDRLYSTGAFSFALAYPGSNLLSIAQLFSVTHVYQAFHGGEEAAVSSSLPLAKRSVLGGLLPESLLYVLERSSPVAFAVAMVSDSDTPEIIWTHKMRAENLIRQVLQHLGDFPQKLSQHCHSLYDYAPVPPVTSRAER
;
A
#
# COMPACT_ATOMS: atom_id res chain seq x y z
N MET A 1 -0.73 7.89 22.01
CA MET A 1 -0.34 6.56 21.51
C MET A 1 -0.99 6.40 20.14
N GLN A 2 -0.36 6.89 19.08
CA GLN A 2 -0.80 6.56 17.72
C GLN A 2 -0.23 5.17 17.42
N ASP A 3 -1.07 4.15 17.49
CA ASP A 3 -0.68 2.79 17.13
C ASP A 3 -0.24 2.76 15.68
N ARG A 4 0.98 2.24 15.47
CA ARG A 4 1.62 2.12 14.16
C ARG A 4 0.98 0.97 13.38
N LEU A 5 -0.22 1.17 12.85
CA LEU A 5 -0.95 0.17 12.05
C LEU A 5 -0.10 -0.40 10.89
N TYR A 6 0.88 0.36 10.39
CA TYR A 6 1.82 -0.14 9.39
C TYR A 6 2.72 -1.29 9.89
N SER A 7 3.00 -1.37 11.20
CA SER A 7 3.84 -2.40 11.79
C SER A 7 3.09 -3.71 12.07
N THR A 8 1.80 -3.81 11.77
CA THR A 8 1.02 -5.07 11.93
C THR A 8 0.86 -5.83 10.62
N GLY A 9 1.37 -5.28 9.51
CA GLY A 9 1.18 -5.84 8.16
C GLY A 9 -0.22 -5.64 7.60
N ALA A 10 -1.13 -4.93 8.29
CA ALA A 10 -2.52 -4.75 7.87
C ALA A 10 -2.69 -4.24 6.44
N PHE A 11 -1.84 -3.29 6.01
CA PHE A 11 -1.83 -2.78 4.64
C PHE A 11 -1.42 -3.84 3.62
N SER A 12 -0.38 -4.62 3.91
CA SER A 12 0.07 -5.73 3.07
C SER A 12 -1.02 -6.81 2.95
N PHE A 13 -1.63 -7.22 4.07
CA PHE A 13 -2.73 -8.18 4.02
C PHE A 13 -3.94 -7.67 3.24
N ALA A 14 -4.30 -6.41 3.41
CA ALA A 14 -5.40 -5.79 2.68
C ALA A 14 -5.11 -5.71 1.17
N LEU A 15 -3.88 -5.39 0.76
CA LEU A 15 -3.47 -5.36 -0.65
C LEU A 15 -3.34 -6.75 -1.27
N ALA A 16 -3.02 -7.77 -0.46
CA ALA A 16 -2.95 -9.16 -0.90
C ALA A 16 -4.33 -9.80 -1.12
N TYR A 17 -5.43 -9.11 -0.75
CA TYR A 17 -6.77 -9.62 -0.92
C TYR A 17 -7.13 -9.74 -2.42
N PRO A 18 -7.42 -10.96 -2.93
CA PRO A 18 -7.68 -11.16 -4.37
C PRO A 18 -9.11 -10.81 -4.78
N GLY A 19 -10.07 -10.80 -3.84
CA GLY A 19 -11.49 -10.55 -4.11
C GLY A 19 -11.78 -9.11 -4.55
N SER A 20 -12.98 -8.87 -5.06
CA SER A 20 -13.39 -7.57 -5.60
C SER A 20 -14.18 -6.67 -4.64
N ASN A 21 -14.62 -7.22 -3.50
CA ASN A 21 -15.29 -6.52 -2.41
C ASN A 21 -14.31 -5.68 -1.57
N LEU A 22 -13.71 -4.68 -2.21
CA LEU A 22 -12.65 -3.84 -1.63
C LEU A 22 -13.18 -2.62 -0.86
N LEU A 23 -14.49 -2.42 -0.73
CA LEU A 23 -15.03 -1.18 -0.16
C LEU A 23 -14.52 -0.90 1.26
N SER A 24 -14.59 -1.88 2.15
CA SER A 24 -14.12 -1.71 3.54
C SER A 24 -12.61 -1.46 3.61
N ILE A 25 -11.84 -2.11 2.73
CA ILE A 25 -10.39 -1.91 2.59
C ILE A 25 -10.11 -0.48 2.09
N ALA A 26 -10.86 -0.02 1.09
CA ALA A 26 -10.72 1.32 0.55
C ALA A 26 -11.08 2.40 1.57
N GLN A 27 -12.11 2.17 2.39
CA GLN A 27 -12.48 3.07 3.50
C GLN A 27 -11.36 3.14 4.53
N LEU A 28 -10.81 1.99 4.92
CA LEU A 28 -9.65 1.94 5.82
C LEU A 28 -8.46 2.71 5.23
N PHE A 29 -8.13 2.48 3.96
CA PHE A 29 -7.02 3.17 3.30
C PHE A 29 -7.25 4.67 3.25
N SER A 30 -8.45 5.13 2.87
CA SER A 30 -8.78 6.56 2.77
C SER A 30 -8.55 7.32 4.08
N VAL A 31 -8.85 6.71 5.23
CA VAL A 31 -8.66 7.37 6.53
C VAL A 31 -7.26 7.19 7.12
N THR A 32 -6.44 6.28 6.59
CA THR A 32 -5.15 5.93 7.20
C THR A 32 -3.93 6.25 6.33
N HIS A 33 -4.05 6.25 5.00
CA HIS A 33 -2.87 6.13 4.15
C HIS A 33 -1.87 7.30 4.25
N VAL A 34 -2.34 8.53 4.48
CA VAL A 34 -1.50 9.72 4.70
C VAL A 34 -1.21 10.03 6.17
N TYR A 35 -1.88 9.37 7.11
CA TYR A 35 -1.73 9.62 8.55
C TYR A 35 -0.78 8.64 9.23
N GLN A 36 -0.37 7.57 8.54
CA GLN A 36 0.63 6.65 9.02
C GLN A 36 2.03 7.19 8.71
N ALA A 37 2.82 7.47 9.75
CA ALA A 37 4.20 7.94 9.61
C ALA A 37 5.07 6.87 8.92
N PHE A 38 5.23 6.97 7.60
CA PHE A 38 6.03 6.05 6.78
C PHE A 38 7.22 6.78 6.16
N HIS A 39 8.41 6.17 6.22
CA HIS A 39 9.69 6.58 5.58
C HIS A 39 10.24 8.01 5.84
N GLY A 40 9.60 8.86 6.64
CA GLY A 40 10.15 10.17 7.03
C GLY A 40 9.65 10.73 8.36
N GLY A 41 8.96 9.92 9.17
CA GLY A 41 8.31 10.38 10.39
C GLY A 41 7.02 11.18 10.11
N GLU A 42 6.43 11.73 11.17
CA GLU A 42 5.19 12.53 11.12
C GLU A 42 5.33 13.76 10.21
N GLU A 43 6.54 14.34 10.15
CA GLU A 43 6.91 15.47 9.27
C GLU A 43 6.66 15.20 7.78
N ALA A 44 6.91 13.98 7.30
CA ALA A 44 6.73 13.64 5.88
C ALA A 44 5.23 13.52 5.51
N ALA A 45 4.39 13.01 6.41
CA ALA A 45 2.94 12.90 6.20
C ALA A 45 2.27 14.28 6.07
N VAL A 46 2.72 15.24 6.89
CA VAL A 46 2.12 16.59 7.01
C VAL A 46 2.71 17.58 6.00
N SER A 47 3.87 17.28 5.40
CA SER A 47 4.49 18.14 4.40
C SER A 47 3.74 18.12 3.06
N SER A 48 3.00 19.18 2.77
CA SER A 48 2.27 19.36 1.50
C SER A 48 3.17 19.54 0.27
N SER A 49 4.48 19.73 0.47
CA SER A 49 5.45 19.92 -0.61
C SER A 49 6.00 18.59 -1.17
N LEU A 50 5.75 17.47 -0.48
CA LEU A 50 6.17 16.15 -0.94
C LEU A 50 5.10 15.51 -1.86
N PRO A 51 5.52 14.74 -2.88
CA PRO A 51 4.60 13.94 -3.71
C PRO A 51 3.74 12.99 -2.86
N LEU A 52 2.52 12.69 -3.30
CA LEU A 52 1.58 11.85 -2.54
C LEU A 52 2.16 10.46 -2.29
N ALA A 53 2.91 9.91 -3.24
CA ALA A 53 3.63 8.65 -3.07
C ALA A 53 4.68 8.66 -1.94
N LYS A 54 5.21 9.82 -1.52
CA LYS A 54 6.13 9.92 -0.37
C LYS A 54 5.41 10.15 0.96
N ARG A 55 4.16 10.58 0.91
CA ARG A 55 3.32 10.86 2.08
C ARG A 55 2.44 9.68 2.47
N SER A 56 2.13 8.82 1.50
CA SER A 56 1.27 7.65 1.65
C SER A 56 2.07 6.41 2.05
N VAL A 57 1.60 5.65 3.05
CA VAL A 57 2.13 4.30 3.37
C VAL A 57 1.98 3.33 2.19
N LEU A 58 1.04 3.60 1.29
CA LEU A 58 0.79 2.82 0.07
C LEU A 58 1.67 3.26 -1.12
N GLY A 59 2.48 4.32 -0.93
CA GLY A 59 3.26 4.99 -1.97
C GLY A 59 4.28 4.14 -2.71
N GLY A 60 4.85 3.13 -2.04
CA GLY A 60 5.77 2.17 -2.66
C GLY A 60 5.09 0.93 -3.23
N LEU A 61 3.77 0.78 -3.03
CA LEU A 61 3.02 -0.43 -3.38
C LEU A 61 2.03 -0.17 -4.51
N LEU A 62 1.44 1.03 -4.57
CA LEU A 62 0.46 1.40 -5.57
C LEU A 62 0.99 2.50 -6.49
N PRO A 63 0.61 2.49 -7.78
CA PRO A 63 0.78 3.63 -8.67
C PRO A 63 0.21 4.91 -8.07
N GLU A 64 0.88 6.04 -8.30
CA GLU A 64 0.47 7.33 -7.75
C GLU A 64 -0.91 7.77 -8.26
N SER A 65 -1.30 7.36 -9.46
CA SER A 65 -2.64 7.59 -10.02
C SER A 65 -3.75 6.98 -9.16
N LEU A 66 -3.59 5.75 -8.67
CA LEU A 66 -4.55 5.12 -7.77
C LEU A 66 -4.58 5.79 -6.38
N LEU A 67 -3.43 6.29 -5.91
CA LEU A 67 -3.39 7.08 -4.68
C LEU A 67 -4.16 8.40 -4.84
N TYR A 68 -4.09 9.03 -6.01
CA TYR A 68 -4.89 10.22 -6.29
C TYR A 68 -6.39 9.93 -6.34
N VAL A 69 -6.82 8.77 -6.87
CA VAL A 69 -8.23 8.36 -6.82
C VAL A 69 -8.68 8.23 -5.36
N LEU A 70 -7.85 7.61 -4.52
CA LEU A 70 -8.14 7.44 -3.09
C LEU A 70 -8.24 8.77 -2.34
N GLU A 71 -7.29 9.69 -2.59
CA GLU A 71 -7.19 10.98 -1.91
C GLU A 71 -8.26 11.99 -2.37
N ARG A 72 -8.54 12.06 -3.68
CA ARG A 72 -9.34 13.15 -4.27
C ARG A 72 -10.78 12.78 -4.60
N SER A 73 -11.07 11.50 -4.76
CA SER A 73 -12.40 11.04 -5.20
C SER A 73 -13.18 10.46 -4.04
N SER A 74 -13.20 9.13 -3.90
CA SER A 74 -13.87 8.45 -2.80
C SER A 74 -13.32 7.03 -2.63
N PRO A 75 -13.51 6.42 -1.45
CA PRO A 75 -13.21 5.00 -1.25
C PRO A 75 -13.90 4.09 -2.27
N VAL A 76 -15.13 4.41 -2.67
CA VAL A 76 -15.89 3.66 -3.67
C VAL A 76 -15.21 3.74 -5.04
N ALA A 77 -14.83 4.94 -5.46
CA ALA A 77 -14.13 5.15 -6.73
C ALA A 77 -12.79 4.41 -6.76
N PHE A 78 -12.04 4.42 -5.66
CA PHE A 78 -10.80 3.66 -5.53
C PHE A 78 -11.05 2.14 -5.61
N ALA A 79 -12.05 1.61 -4.90
CA ALA A 79 -12.38 0.19 -4.94
C ALA A 79 -12.73 -0.27 -6.35
N VAL A 80 -13.48 0.54 -7.10
CA VAL A 80 -13.79 0.30 -8.51
C VAL A 80 -12.52 0.33 -9.37
N ALA A 81 -11.69 1.37 -9.23
CA ALA A 81 -10.45 1.52 -9.99
C ALA A 81 -9.48 0.35 -9.75
N MET A 82 -9.38 -0.13 -8.50
CA MET A 82 -8.51 -1.26 -8.13
C MET A 82 -8.87 -2.57 -8.83
N VAL A 83 -10.15 -2.81 -9.15
CA VAL A 83 -10.61 -4.06 -9.80
C VAL A 83 -10.87 -3.89 -11.29
N SER A 84 -10.80 -2.67 -11.80
CA SER A 84 -11.04 -2.36 -13.22
C SER A 84 -9.78 -2.58 -14.05
N ASP A 85 -9.98 -2.84 -15.34
CA ASP A 85 -8.94 -2.69 -16.35
C ASP A 85 -8.99 -1.27 -16.91
N SER A 86 -7.91 -0.52 -16.73
CA SER A 86 -7.72 0.83 -17.24
C SER A 86 -6.38 0.89 -17.97
N ASP A 87 -6.43 1.27 -19.23
CA ASP A 87 -5.26 1.49 -20.09
C ASP A 87 -5.34 2.89 -20.69
N THR A 88 -5.45 3.86 -19.78
CA THR A 88 -5.55 5.29 -20.11
C THR A 88 -4.29 6.00 -19.64
N PRO A 89 -3.88 7.12 -20.26
CA PRO A 89 -2.71 7.89 -19.83
C PRO A 89 -2.76 8.30 -18.34
N GLU A 90 -3.97 8.47 -17.80
CA GLU A 90 -4.20 8.87 -16.41
C GLU A 90 -4.08 7.68 -15.44
N ILE A 91 -4.59 6.51 -15.84
CA ILE A 91 -4.57 5.28 -15.05
C ILE A 91 -4.24 4.10 -15.97
N ILE A 92 -3.01 3.60 -15.84
CA ILE A 92 -2.57 2.32 -16.39
C ILE A 92 -2.57 1.31 -15.24
N TRP A 93 -3.65 0.55 -15.13
CA TRP A 93 -3.84 -0.44 -14.10
C TRP A 93 -4.72 -1.57 -14.64
N THR A 94 -4.24 -2.80 -14.56
CA THR A 94 -4.97 -3.96 -15.06
C THR A 94 -5.11 -5.04 -14.00
N HIS A 95 -6.06 -5.95 -14.20
CA HIS A 95 -6.22 -7.15 -13.41
C HIS A 95 -4.93 -7.97 -13.36
N LYS A 96 -4.16 -8.00 -14.48
CA LYS A 96 -2.85 -8.65 -14.52
C LYS A 96 -1.85 -7.96 -13.59
N MET A 97 -1.77 -6.63 -13.63
CA MET A 97 -0.89 -5.86 -12.73
C MET A 97 -1.29 -6.08 -11.27
N ARG A 98 -2.59 -6.14 -10.96
CA ARG A 98 -3.07 -6.45 -9.62
C ARG A 98 -2.70 -7.87 -9.17
N ALA A 99 -3.09 -8.87 -9.94
CA ALA A 99 -2.98 -10.27 -9.54
C ALA A 99 -1.54 -10.79 -9.63
N GLU A 100 -0.82 -10.47 -10.70
CA GLU A 100 0.52 -11.03 -10.98
C GLU A 100 1.66 -10.17 -10.46
N ASN A 101 1.46 -8.85 -10.29
CA ASN A 101 2.51 -7.98 -9.76
C ASN A 101 2.23 -7.62 -8.30
N LEU A 102 1.14 -6.90 -8.00
CA LEU A 102 0.90 -6.39 -6.65
C LEU A 102 0.71 -7.52 -5.63
N ILE A 103 -0.31 -8.36 -5.84
CA ILE A 103 -0.66 -9.41 -4.87
C ILE A 103 0.52 -10.39 -4.69
N ARG A 104 1.16 -10.82 -5.78
CA ARG A 104 2.33 -11.71 -5.69
C ARG A 104 3.49 -11.08 -4.92
N GLN A 105 3.87 -9.84 -5.23
CA GLN A 105 4.99 -9.18 -4.54
C GLN A 105 4.68 -8.98 -3.05
N VAL A 106 3.46 -8.59 -2.70
CA VAL A 106 3.05 -8.42 -1.31
C VAL A 106 3.07 -9.75 -0.56
N LEU A 107 2.57 -10.83 -1.17
CA LEU A 107 2.64 -12.18 -0.57
C LEU A 107 4.09 -12.66 -0.42
N GLN A 108 4.96 -12.42 -1.40
CA GLN A 108 6.39 -12.73 -1.31
C GLN A 108 7.07 -11.95 -0.19
N HIS A 109 6.74 -10.66 -0.03
CA HIS A 109 7.26 -9.83 1.05
C HIS A 109 6.78 -10.29 2.43
N LEU A 110 5.53 -10.76 2.53
CA LEU A 110 4.99 -11.35 3.75
C LEU A 110 5.66 -12.70 4.09
N GLY A 111 6.19 -13.43 3.10
CA GLY A 111 6.86 -14.71 3.29
C GLY A 111 5.97 -15.71 4.05
N ASP A 112 6.53 -16.35 5.07
CA ASP A 112 5.80 -17.33 5.91
C ASP A 112 4.97 -16.67 7.03
N PHE A 113 4.99 -15.33 7.12
CA PHE A 113 4.29 -14.60 8.18
C PHE A 113 2.78 -14.87 8.23
N PRO A 114 2.04 -14.97 7.10
CA PRO A 114 0.62 -15.35 7.12
C PRO A 114 0.38 -16.73 7.74
N GLN A 115 1.27 -17.70 7.48
CA GLN A 115 1.20 -19.05 8.06
C GLN A 115 1.55 -19.04 9.55
N LYS A 116 2.51 -18.21 9.97
CA LYS A 116 2.84 -18.02 11.38
C LYS A 116 1.71 -17.35 12.15
N LEU A 117 1.03 -16.37 11.56
CA LEU A 117 -0.13 -15.70 12.15
C LEU A 117 -1.32 -16.65 12.36
N SER A 118 -1.57 -17.57 11.42
CA SER A 118 -2.64 -18.56 11.58
C SER A 118 -2.36 -19.55 12.72
N GLN A 119 -1.08 -19.82 13.02
CA GLN A 119 -0.65 -20.66 14.13
C GLN A 119 -0.48 -19.88 15.44
N HIS A 120 -0.18 -18.58 15.37
CA HIS A 120 0.11 -17.69 16.49
C HIS A 120 -0.48 -16.29 16.24
N CYS A 121 -1.75 -16.11 16.62
CA CYS A 121 -2.50 -14.86 16.39
C CYS A 121 -1.96 -13.62 17.14
N HIS A 122 -1.01 -13.80 18.06
CA HIS A 122 -0.34 -12.71 18.80
C HIS A 122 1.08 -12.40 18.29
N SER A 123 1.52 -13.02 17.20
CA SER A 123 2.85 -12.74 16.64
C SER A 123 2.92 -11.30 16.12
N LEU A 124 3.79 -10.50 16.73
CA LEU A 124 4.10 -9.15 16.28
C LEU A 124 4.94 -9.22 15.00
N TYR A 125 4.57 -8.44 13.98
CA TYR A 125 5.34 -8.30 12.75
C TYR A 125 6.54 -7.40 13.02
N ASP A 126 7.74 -7.93 12.81
CA ASP A 126 8.97 -7.17 12.96
C ASP A 126 9.24 -6.42 11.65
N TYR A 127 8.92 -5.12 11.63
CA TYR A 127 9.08 -4.30 10.43
C TYR A 127 10.56 -4.13 10.07
N ALA A 128 10.95 -4.62 8.89
CA ALA A 128 12.25 -4.34 8.29
C ALA A 128 12.07 -3.40 7.08
N PRO A 129 12.72 -2.22 7.04
CA PRO A 129 12.67 -1.35 5.87
C PRO A 129 13.31 -2.02 4.65
N VAL A 130 12.63 -1.98 3.51
CA VAL A 130 13.14 -2.48 2.23
C VAL A 130 14.29 -1.56 1.78
N PRO A 131 15.51 -2.08 1.53
CA PRO A 131 16.63 -1.24 1.16
C PRO A 131 16.41 -0.57 -0.21
N PRO A 132 16.76 0.71 -0.37
CA PRO A 132 16.67 1.40 -1.65
C PRO A 132 17.67 0.81 -2.65
N VAL A 133 17.23 0.63 -3.90
CA VAL A 133 18.09 0.21 -5.00
C VAL A 133 19.05 1.36 -5.32
N THR A 134 20.28 1.29 -4.82
CA THR A 134 21.34 2.22 -5.20
C THR A 134 21.85 1.87 -6.59
N SER A 135 21.50 2.67 -7.60
CA SER A 135 22.29 2.72 -8.83
C SER A 135 23.62 3.38 -8.49
N ARG A 136 24.67 2.56 -8.39
CA ARG A 136 26.05 3.02 -8.27
C ARG A 136 26.38 3.83 -9.52
N ALA A 137 26.51 5.16 -9.37
CA ALA A 137 27.16 5.97 -10.38
C ALA A 137 28.65 5.61 -10.36
N GLU A 138 29.09 4.92 -11.40
CA GLU A 138 30.49 4.68 -11.71
C GLU A 138 31.19 6.04 -11.88
N ARG A 139 32.33 6.21 -11.21
CA ARG A 139 33.31 7.27 -11.45
C ARG A 139 34.50 6.65 -12.16
#